data_AF-A0A934E6C3-F1
#
_entry.id   AF-A0A934E6C3-F1
#
_cell.length_a   1.000
_cell.length_b   1.000
_cell.length_c   1.000
_cell.angle_alpha   90.00
_cell.angle_beta   90.00
_cell.angle_gamma   90.00
#
_symmetry.space_group_name_H-M   'P 1'
#
loop_
_entity.id
_entity.type
_entity.pdbx_description
1 polymer ?
#
loop_
_entity_poly.entity_id
_entity_poly.type
_entity_poly.pdbx_seq_one_letter_code
_entity_poly.pdbx_strand_id
1 'polypeptide(L)'
;MAEHFYAIQNHRTQVHGASWVGTPGSHPFATGAWHAPSNNTNTFARESHIDIMAVKAGMDPVAFRLRHLEDVKMRRLLEAAAEKFNWKPAVAPSGNGCGVACGIDAGTYVVTMAEVAVDQKTGSVQVKRVLCGQDMGLAINPEGATIQMEGCITMGLGYALSETVRFKGGEILDKNFDAYNIPRFSWLPRIETLILNDRESPPQGGGEPGIVTMGAVLANAIYDAVGARMLRMPMTPERIKEAMHSA
;
A
#
# COMPACT_ATOMS: atom_id res chain seq x y z
N MET A 1 5.16 -2.07 -14.50
CA MET A 1 4.72 -0.69 -14.19
C MET A 1 3.35 -0.79 -13.55
N ALA A 2 3.04 0.01 -12.53
CA ALA A 2 1.73 -0.03 -11.90
C ALA A 2 0.65 0.34 -12.93
N GLU A 3 -0.29 -0.57 -13.16
CA GLU A 3 -1.38 -0.35 -14.11
C GLU A 3 -2.28 0.80 -13.65
N HIS A 4 -2.76 1.60 -14.61
CA HIS A 4 -3.71 2.66 -14.35
C HIS A 4 -5.12 2.18 -14.73
N PHE A 5 -5.98 2.03 -13.73
CA PHE A 5 -7.33 1.46 -13.88
C PHE A 5 -8.46 2.44 -13.49
N TYR A 6 -8.11 3.69 -13.14
CA TYR A 6 -9.10 4.74 -12.97
C TYR A 6 -9.43 5.38 -14.33
N ALA A 7 -10.65 5.90 -14.46
CA ALA A 7 -11.12 6.60 -15.65
C ALA A 7 -10.50 8.00 -15.76
N ILE A 8 -9.22 8.08 -16.09
CA ILE A 8 -8.50 9.33 -16.38
C ILE A 8 -8.25 9.41 -17.88
N GLN A 9 -9.17 10.09 -18.58
CA GLN A 9 -9.17 10.23 -20.04
C GLN A 9 -7.84 10.76 -20.58
N ASN A 10 -7.23 11.71 -19.87
CA ASN A 10 -6.00 12.37 -20.29
C ASN A 10 -4.89 12.03 -19.29
N HIS A 11 -4.05 11.05 -19.62
CA HIS A 11 -2.90 10.69 -18.80
C HIS A 11 -1.66 10.43 -19.67
N ARG A 12 -0.48 10.61 -19.07
CA ARG A 12 0.81 10.30 -19.68
C ARG A 12 1.73 9.75 -18.62
N THR A 13 2.36 8.61 -18.89
CA THR A 13 3.38 8.03 -18.02
C THR A 13 4.73 8.05 -18.73
N GLN A 14 5.75 8.53 -18.04
CA GLN A 14 7.13 8.54 -18.52
C GLN A 14 8.02 7.83 -17.50
N VAL A 15 8.97 7.05 -17.99
CA VAL A 15 9.97 6.35 -17.17
C VAL A 15 11.34 6.73 -17.69
N HIS A 16 12.24 7.03 -16.76
CA HIS A 16 13.63 7.34 -17.04
C HIS A 16 14.50 6.32 -16.31
N GLY A 17 15.32 5.57 -17.05
CA GLY A 17 16.21 4.53 -16.50
C GLY A 17 16.21 3.22 -17.31
N ALA A 18 17.10 2.30 -16.96
CA ALA A 18 17.39 1.10 -17.75
C ALA A 18 16.74 -0.19 -17.19
N SER A 19 15.50 -0.51 -17.59
CA SER A 19 14.89 -1.82 -17.33
C SER A 19 14.87 -2.20 -15.83
N TRP A 20 15.18 -3.45 -15.48
CA TRP A 20 15.20 -3.97 -14.10
C TRP A 20 16.38 -3.49 -13.24
N VAL A 21 17.28 -2.67 -13.80
CA VAL A 21 18.49 -2.22 -13.13
C VAL A 21 18.48 -0.69 -13.09
N GLY A 22 18.91 -0.09 -11.98
CA GLY A 22 19.07 1.36 -11.94
C GLY A 22 19.99 1.84 -13.06
N THR A 23 19.81 3.08 -13.54
CA THR A 23 20.79 3.70 -14.44
C THR A 23 22.17 3.62 -13.78
N PRO A 24 23.26 3.27 -14.51
CA PRO A 24 24.59 3.26 -13.93
C PRO A 24 24.90 4.56 -13.20
N GLY A 25 25.33 4.46 -11.94
CA GLY A 25 25.61 5.62 -11.08
C GLY A 25 24.39 6.21 -10.34
N SER A 26 23.15 5.74 -10.57
CA SER A 26 21.98 6.16 -9.78
C SER A 26 22.06 5.78 -8.30
N HIS A 27 22.81 4.73 -7.99
CA HIS A 27 23.05 4.26 -6.63
C HIS A 27 24.47 3.71 -6.53
N PRO A 28 25.22 3.95 -5.44
CA PRO A 28 26.61 3.49 -5.29
C PRO A 28 26.74 1.97 -5.16
N PHE A 29 25.63 1.26 -4.95
CA PHE A 29 25.57 -0.20 -4.85
C PHE A 29 24.60 -0.77 -5.87
N ALA A 30 24.84 -2.02 -6.29
CA ALA A 30 23.94 -2.76 -7.17
C ALA A 30 22.52 -2.85 -6.57
N THR A 31 21.51 -2.67 -7.43
CA THR A 31 20.09 -2.85 -7.11
C THR A 31 19.54 -4.01 -7.94
N GLY A 32 18.39 -4.55 -7.53
CA GLY A 32 17.77 -5.67 -8.24
C GLY A 32 16.28 -5.81 -7.91
N ALA A 33 15.70 -6.94 -8.32
CA ALA A 33 14.31 -7.24 -8.04
C ALA A 33 14.06 -7.36 -6.53
N TRP A 34 13.04 -6.64 -6.07
CA TRP A 34 12.44 -6.75 -4.75
C TRP A 34 10.94 -6.87 -4.95
N HIS A 35 10.26 -7.64 -4.11
CA HIS A 35 8.89 -8.11 -4.30
C HIS A 35 7.93 -7.06 -4.88
N ALA A 36 7.26 -7.41 -5.99
CA ALA A 36 6.49 -6.50 -6.84
C ALA A 36 7.33 -5.29 -7.35
N PRO A 37 8.38 -5.53 -8.17
CA PRO A 37 9.40 -4.52 -8.44
C PRO A 37 8.81 -3.26 -9.07
N SER A 38 9.12 -2.11 -8.46
CA SER A 38 8.55 -0.79 -8.79
C SER A 38 7.03 -0.63 -8.60
N ASN A 39 6.24 -1.69 -8.46
CA ASN A 39 4.78 -1.54 -8.35
C ASN A 39 4.37 -1.00 -6.98
N ASN A 40 4.98 -1.50 -5.90
CA ASN A 40 4.78 -1.00 -4.53
C ASN A 40 4.98 0.52 -4.37
N THR A 41 6.06 1.07 -4.94
CA THR A 41 6.42 2.50 -4.85
C THR A 41 5.57 3.36 -5.78
N ASN A 42 5.25 2.86 -6.98
CA ASN A 42 4.34 3.55 -7.90
C ASN A 42 2.89 3.55 -7.39
N THR A 43 2.43 2.44 -6.80
CA THR A 43 1.11 2.34 -6.18
C THR A 43 1.01 3.22 -4.95
N PHE A 44 2.07 3.31 -4.13
CA PHE A 44 2.15 4.31 -3.05
C PHE A 44 1.88 5.73 -3.58
N ALA A 45 2.63 6.16 -4.60
CA ALA A 45 2.46 7.49 -5.18
C ALA A 45 1.06 7.71 -5.78
N ARG A 46 0.55 6.74 -6.57
CA ARG A 46 -0.78 6.82 -7.19
C ARG A 46 -1.88 6.91 -6.13
N GLU A 47 -1.95 5.94 -5.22
CA GLU A 47 -3.06 5.82 -4.28
C GLU A 47 -3.05 6.89 -3.19
N SER A 48 -1.88 7.40 -2.80
CA SER A 48 -1.81 8.60 -1.97
C SER A 48 -2.30 9.84 -2.71
N HIS A 49 -2.06 9.96 -4.02
CA HIS A 49 -2.57 11.06 -4.82
C HIS A 49 -4.10 10.97 -5.05
N ILE A 50 -4.63 9.77 -5.31
CA ILE A 50 -6.08 9.53 -5.36
C ILE A 50 -6.74 9.98 -4.06
N ASP A 51 -6.13 9.65 -2.91
CA ASP A 51 -6.64 10.05 -1.60
C ASP A 51 -6.60 11.58 -1.40
N ILE A 52 -5.52 12.25 -1.79
CA ILE A 52 -5.42 13.72 -1.79
C ILE A 52 -6.55 14.35 -2.63
N MET A 53 -6.86 13.78 -3.80
CA MET A 53 -7.95 14.27 -4.64
C MET A 53 -9.32 14.03 -4.01
N ALA A 54 -9.54 12.89 -3.35
CA ALA A 54 -10.78 12.60 -2.63
C ALA A 54 -11.04 13.63 -1.52
N VAL A 55 -10.01 13.93 -0.73
CA VAL A 55 -10.04 14.97 0.32
C VAL A 55 -10.40 16.33 -0.29
N LYS A 56 -9.69 16.74 -1.36
CA LYS A 56 -9.92 18.03 -2.02
C LYS A 56 -11.31 18.13 -2.65
N ALA A 57 -11.90 17.01 -3.07
CA ALA A 57 -13.26 16.93 -3.57
C ALA A 57 -14.32 16.88 -2.45
N GLY A 58 -13.92 16.82 -1.18
CA GLY A 58 -14.84 16.67 -0.05
C GLY A 58 -15.58 15.33 -0.08
N MET A 59 -14.93 14.26 -0.55
CA MET A 59 -15.54 12.95 -0.74
C MET A 59 -14.88 11.89 0.15
N ASP A 60 -15.69 10.93 0.57
CA ASP A 60 -15.19 9.68 1.14
C ASP A 60 -14.26 8.97 0.13
N PRO A 61 -13.10 8.42 0.57
CA PRO A 61 -12.10 7.87 -0.33
C PRO A 61 -12.54 6.57 -1.05
N VAL A 62 -13.49 5.80 -0.51
CA VAL A 62 -14.07 4.63 -1.21
C VAL A 62 -15.05 5.12 -2.28
N ALA A 63 -15.95 6.04 -1.93
CA ALA A 63 -16.91 6.65 -2.85
C ALA A 63 -16.21 7.39 -3.99
N PHE A 64 -15.11 8.09 -3.71
CA PHE A 64 -14.30 8.76 -4.73
C PHE A 64 -13.72 7.76 -5.72
N ARG A 65 -13.15 6.65 -5.25
CA ARG A 65 -12.64 5.58 -6.11
C ARG A 65 -13.76 4.97 -6.95
N LEU A 66 -14.87 4.58 -6.34
CA LEU A 66 -16.03 4.03 -7.06
C LEU A 66 -16.59 4.99 -8.12
N ARG A 67 -16.53 6.31 -7.91
CA ARG A 67 -16.96 7.27 -8.93
C ARG A 67 -16.04 7.29 -10.17
N HIS A 68 -14.77 6.93 -10.01
CA HIS A 68 -13.76 7.00 -11.07
C HIS A 68 -13.26 5.63 -11.54
N LEU A 69 -13.98 4.55 -11.21
CA LEU A 69 -13.68 3.20 -11.70
C LEU A 69 -14.70 2.79 -12.76
N GLU A 70 -14.23 2.43 -13.95
CA GLU A 70 -15.05 1.77 -14.97
C GLU A 70 -14.83 0.25 -14.98
N ASP A 71 -13.67 -0.22 -14.49
CA ASP A 71 -13.35 -1.64 -14.39
C ASP A 71 -14.28 -2.35 -13.39
N VAL A 72 -15.13 -3.22 -13.92
CA VAL A 72 -16.15 -3.96 -13.15
C VAL A 72 -15.52 -4.89 -12.10
N LYS A 73 -14.35 -5.49 -12.37
CA LYS A 73 -13.67 -6.38 -11.41
C LYS A 73 -13.12 -5.57 -10.23
N MET A 74 -12.45 -4.45 -10.50
CA MET A 74 -11.96 -3.58 -9.42
C MET A 74 -13.10 -3.01 -8.57
N ARG A 75 -14.20 -2.57 -9.20
CA ARG A 75 -15.39 -2.09 -8.48
C ARG A 75 -15.97 -3.15 -7.56
N ARG A 76 -16.23 -4.35 -8.08
CA ARG A 76 -16.76 -5.50 -7.33
C ARG A 76 -15.88 -5.83 -6.13
N LEU A 77 -14.55 -5.85 -6.33
CA LEU A 77 -13.61 -6.13 -5.25
C LEU A 77 -13.60 -5.01 -4.20
N LEU A 78 -13.65 -3.75 -4.60
CA LEU A 78 -13.68 -2.61 -3.69
C LEU A 78 -14.96 -2.61 -2.84
N GLU A 79 -16.11 -2.88 -3.44
CA GLU A 79 -17.39 -2.99 -2.74
C GLU A 79 -17.38 -4.15 -1.73
N ALA A 80 -16.94 -5.35 -2.14
CA ALA A 80 -16.87 -6.51 -1.26
C ALA A 80 -15.85 -6.32 -0.12
N ALA A 81 -14.72 -5.66 -0.39
CA ALA A 81 -13.74 -5.31 0.64
C ALA A 81 -14.30 -4.28 1.63
N ALA A 82 -15.01 -3.25 1.14
CA ALA A 82 -15.65 -2.25 1.99
C ALA A 82 -16.70 -2.87 2.92
N GLU A 83 -17.52 -3.77 2.39
CA GLU A 83 -18.52 -4.51 3.17
C GLU A 83 -17.85 -5.37 4.24
N LYS A 84 -16.87 -6.22 3.87
CA LYS A 84 -16.16 -7.07 4.84
C LYS A 84 -15.38 -6.27 5.87
N PHE A 85 -14.80 -5.13 5.49
CA PHE A 85 -14.13 -4.24 6.43
C PHE A 85 -15.10 -3.49 7.34
N ASN A 86 -16.40 -3.51 7.05
CA ASN A 86 -17.40 -2.64 7.69
C ASN A 86 -17.00 -1.16 7.58
N TRP A 87 -16.64 -0.75 6.36
CA TRP A 87 -16.20 0.61 6.07
C TRP A 87 -17.27 1.62 6.48
N LYS A 88 -16.87 2.65 7.21
CA LYS A 88 -17.73 3.76 7.62
C LYS A 88 -17.39 4.99 6.79
N PRO A 89 -18.25 5.41 5.86
CA PRO A 89 -17.93 6.52 4.97
C PRO A 89 -17.65 7.81 5.74
N ALA A 90 -16.53 8.45 5.45
CA ALA A 90 -16.14 9.73 6.05
C ALA A 90 -15.15 10.46 5.14
N VAL A 91 -15.18 11.79 5.16
CA VAL A 91 -14.17 12.61 4.49
C VAL A 91 -12.93 12.66 5.39
N ALA A 92 -11.77 12.28 4.85
CA ALA A 92 -10.50 12.36 5.57
C ALA A 92 -9.98 13.81 5.65
N PRO A 93 -9.28 14.23 6.72
CA PRO A 93 -9.03 13.47 7.93
C PRO A 93 -10.27 13.42 8.84
N SER A 94 -10.73 12.22 9.18
CA SER A 94 -11.90 12.01 10.02
C SER A 94 -11.56 11.69 11.48
N GLY A 95 -10.30 11.36 11.76
CA GLY A 95 -9.82 10.89 13.06
C GLY A 95 -10.04 9.39 13.31
N ASN A 96 -10.62 8.65 12.35
CA ASN A 96 -10.89 7.21 12.50
C ASN A 96 -9.62 6.36 12.30
N GLY A 97 -8.64 6.86 11.56
CA GLY A 97 -7.42 6.14 11.23
C GLY A 97 -7.64 5.03 10.22
N CYS A 98 -8.58 5.21 9.29
CA CYS A 98 -8.92 4.24 8.26
C CYS A 98 -8.35 4.66 6.90
N GLY A 99 -7.70 3.73 6.21
CA GLY A 99 -7.15 3.94 4.87
C GLY A 99 -7.62 2.90 3.88
N VAL A 100 -7.69 3.28 2.60
CA VAL A 100 -7.97 2.38 1.48
C VAL A 100 -6.96 2.63 0.35
N ALA A 101 -6.55 1.56 -0.33
CA ALA A 101 -5.71 1.60 -1.52
C ALA A 101 -6.06 0.47 -2.49
N CYS A 102 -6.01 0.75 -3.80
CA CYS A 102 -6.25 -0.20 -4.88
C CYS A 102 -4.98 -0.44 -5.69
N GLY A 103 -4.85 -1.63 -6.29
CA GLY A 103 -3.73 -1.98 -7.17
C GLY A 103 -4.03 -3.15 -8.08
N ILE A 104 -3.27 -3.28 -9.16
CA ILE A 104 -3.23 -4.49 -10.00
C ILE A 104 -1.77 -4.88 -10.14
N ASP A 105 -1.49 -6.16 -9.96
CA ASP A 105 -0.16 -6.74 -10.11
C ASP A 105 -0.28 -8.21 -10.52
N ALA A 106 0.60 -8.68 -11.41
CA ALA A 106 0.57 -10.05 -11.95
C ALA A 106 -0.82 -10.51 -12.46
N GLY A 107 -1.65 -9.59 -12.96
CA GLY A 107 -3.03 -9.83 -13.41
C GLY A 107 -4.08 -9.91 -12.29
N THR A 108 -3.66 -9.85 -11.03
CA THR A 108 -4.52 -9.90 -9.85
C THR A 108 -4.89 -8.50 -9.38
N TYR A 109 -6.18 -8.29 -9.15
CA TYR A 109 -6.72 -7.06 -8.58
C TYR A 109 -6.60 -7.10 -7.06
N VAL A 110 -6.29 -5.96 -6.45
CA VAL A 110 -6.00 -5.84 -5.02
C VAL A 110 -6.74 -4.63 -4.46
N VAL A 111 -7.44 -4.83 -3.35
CA VAL A 111 -7.96 -3.75 -2.51
C VAL A 111 -7.50 -4.00 -1.09
N THR A 112 -6.86 -3.01 -0.48
CA THR A 112 -6.42 -3.11 0.91
C THR A 112 -7.04 -2.01 1.72
N MET A 113 -7.55 -2.38 2.91
CA MET A 113 -8.05 -1.45 3.91
C MET A 113 -7.31 -1.66 5.22
N ALA A 114 -6.96 -0.57 5.90
CA ALA A 114 -6.24 -0.63 7.15
C ALA A 114 -6.85 0.30 8.19
N GLU A 115 -6.73 -0.11 9.45
CA GLU A 115 -7.04 0.69 10.64
C GLU A 115 -5.75 0.89 11.43
N VAL A 116 -5.45 2.14 11.78
CA VAL A 116 -4.25 2.51 12.53
C VAL A 116 -4.59 3.42 13.71
N ALA A 117 -3.78 3.34 14.76
CA ALA A 117 -3.74 4.36 15.80
C ALA A 117 -2.39 5.06 15.77
N VAL A 118 -2.39 6.39 15.86
CA VAL A 118 -1.17 7.20 15.88
C VAL A 118 -1.08 7.93 17.22
N ASP A 119 0.04 7.75 17.93
CA ASP A 119 0.36 8.58 19.08
C ASP A 119 0.92 9.92 18.59
N GLN A 120 0.13 10.98 18.70
CA GLN A 120 0.51 12.32 18.24
C GLN A 120 1.75 12.89 18.96
N LYS A 121 2.08 12.43 20.17
CA LYS A 121 3.27 12.93 20.91
C LYS A 121 4.55 12.34 20.35
N THR A 122 4.52 11.06 20.01
CA THR A 122 5.70 10.30 19.59
C THR A 122 5.78 10.10 18.07
N GLY A 123 4.67 10.22 17.35
CA GLY A 123 4.54 9.84 15.94
C GLY A 123 4.42 8.32 15.72
N SER A 124 4.40 7.53 16.79
CA SER A 124 4.38 6.07 16.69
C SER A 124 3.04 5.59 16.13
N VAL A 125 3.11 4.67 15.16
CA VAL A 125 1.93 4.06 14.54
C VAL A 125 1.76 2.64 15.03
N GLN A 126 0.55 2.32 15.46
CA GLN A 126 0.12 0.94 15.66
C GLN A 126 -0.89 0.56 14.59
N VAL A 127 -0.53 -0.38 13.72
CA VAL A 127 -1.47 -0.98 12.78
C VAL A 127 -2.35 -1.95 13.55
N LYS A 128 -3.66 -1.72 13.55
CA LYS A 128 -4.64 -2.51 14.32
C LYS A 128 -5.21 -3.65 13.49
N ARG A 129 -5.57 -3.35 12.25
CA ARG A 129 -6.21 -4.28 11.33
C ARG A 129 -5.81 -3.99 9.90
N VAL A 130 -5.62 -5.05 9.11
CA VAL A 130 -5.45 -4.97 7.66
C VAL A 130 -6.33 -6.02 7.00
N LEU A 131 -7.22 -5.59 6.11
CA LEU A 131 -7.93 -6.45 5.18
C LEU A 131 -7.28 -6.34 3.81
N CYS A 132 -6.86 -7.46 3.23
CA CYS A 132 -6.47 -7.52 1.83
C CYS A 132 -7.51 -8.34 1.06
N GLY A 133 -8.14 -7.72 0.07
CA GLY A 133 -8.97 -8.38 -0.93
C GLY A 133 -8.18 -8.61 -2.21
N GLN A 134 -8.35 -9.80 -2.81
CA GLN A 134 -7.81 -10.13 -4.12
C GLN A 134 -8.86 -10.77 -5.02
N ASP A 135 -8.80 -10.42 -6.31
CA ASP A 135 -9.44 -11.14 -7.41
C ASP A 135 -8.33 -11.58 -8.37
N MET A 136 -8.03 -12.89 -8.34
CA MET A 136 -6.99 -13.53 -9.15
C MET A 136 -7.57 -14.48 -10.19
N GLY A 137 -8.84 -14.29 -10.56
CA GLY A 137 -9.60 -15.30 -11.29
C GLY A 137 -9.77 -16.57 -10.46
N LEU A 138 -9.55 -17.73 -11.09
CA LEU A 138 -9.63 -19.02 -10.40
C LEU A 138 -8.52 -19.16 -9.35
N ALA A 139 -8.90 -19.22 -8.08
CA ALA A 139 -7.97 -19.52 -7.00
C ALA A 139 -7.68 -21.04 -6.93
N ILE A 140 -6.53 -21.46 -7.47
CA ILE A 140 -6.11 -22.87 -7.52
C ILE A 140 -5.90 -23.45 -6.12
N ASN A 141 -5.21 -22.71 -5.26
CA ASN A 141 -5.00 -23.05 -3.85
C ASN A 141 -5.34 -21.83 -2.98
N PRO A 142 -6.61 -21.68 -2.53
CA PRO A 142 -7.05 -20.54 -1.74
C PRO A 142 -6.33 -20.39 -0.40
N GLU A 143 -5.91 -21.50 0.23
CA GLU A 143 -5.15 -21.48 1.48
C GLU A 143 -3.72 -20.97 1.23
N GLY A 144 -3.05 -21.48 0.19
CA GLY A 144 -1.73 -20.99 -0.22
C GLY A 144 -1.76 -19.51 -0.62
N ALA A 145 -2.82 -19.07 -1.30
CA ALA A 145 -3.03 -17.66 -1.62
C ALA A 145 -3.22 -16.81 -0.36
N THR A 146 -3.97 -17.31 0.62
CA THR A 146 -4.14 -16.64 1.93
C THR A 146 -2.80 -16.44 2.63
N ILE A 147 -1.96 -17.47 2.69
CA ILE A 147 -0.61 -17.40 3.29
C ILE A 147 0.27 -16.37 2.55
N GLN A 148 0.18 -16.29 1.22
CA GLN A 148 0.91 -15.27 0.46
C GLN A 148 0.42 -13.85 0.75
N MET A 149 -0.88 -13.65 0.90
CA MET A 149 -1.45 -12.37 1.30
C MET A 149 -0.97 -11.94 2.70
N GLU A 150 -0.94 -12.87 3.66
CA GLU A 150 -0.42 -12.63 5.02
C GLU A 150 1.07 -12.29 5.01
N GLY A 151 1.87 -13.00 4.21
CA GLY A 151 3.29 -12.71 3.99
C GLY A 151 3.52 -11.35 3.35
N CYS A 152 2.74 -10.99 2.34
CA CYS A 152 2.76 -9.68 1.69
C CYS A 152 2.45 -8.55 2.66
N ILE A 153 1.42 -8.70 3.51
CA ILE A 153 1.08 -7.70 4.53
C ILE A 153 2.22 -7.58 5.53
N THR A 154 2.76 -8.71 6.00
CA THR A 154 3.86 -8.73 6.97
C THR A 154 5.08 -8.01 6.43
N MET A 155 5.58 -8.38 5.24
CA MET A 155 6.69 -7.68 4.57
C MET A 155 6.35 -6.22 4.28
N GLY A 156 5.07 -5.96 4.00
CA GLY A 156 4.49 -4.64 3.77
C GLY A 156 4.65 -3.67 4.92
N LEU A 157 4.45 -4.14 6.15
CA LEU A 157 4.66 -3.35 7.36
C LEU A 157 6.10 -2.82 7.44
N GLY A 158 7.06 -3.63 7.02
CA GLY A 158 8.48 -3.33 7.09
C GLY A 158 8.86 -2.18 6.16
N TYR A 159 8.67 -2.34 4.85
CA TYR A 159 9.03 -1.29 3.89
C TYR A 159 8.24 0.01 4.11
N ALA A 160 7.01 -0.09 4.63
CA ALA A 160 6.17 1.05 4.86
C ALA A 160 6.54 1.82 6.13
N LEU A 161 7.03 1.17 7.19
CA LEU A 161 7.16 1.80 8.53
C LEU A 161 8.59 1.86 9.09
N SER A 162 9.51 0.96 8.69
CA SER A 162 10.80 0.85 9.37
C SER A 162 12.01 0.55 8.48
N GLU A 163 11.86 -0.25 7.44
CA GLU A 163 12.99 -0.76 6.66
C GLU A 163 13.64 0.35 5.84
N THR A 164 14.93 0.61 6.12
CA THR A 164 15.75 1.57 5.38
C THR A 164 17.20 1.12 5.43
N VAL A 165 17.92 1.31 4.32
CA VAL A 165 19.37 1.18 4.27
C VAL A 165 19.98 2.57 4.22
N ARG A 166 20.83 2.90 5.20
CA ARG A 166 21.51 4.19 5.32
C ARG A 166 22.93 4.09 4.79
N PHE A 167 23.37 5.19 4.19
CA PHE A 167 24.68 5.31 3.58
C PHE A 167 25.40 6.55 4.10
N LYS A 168 26.72 6.44 4.30
CA LYS A 168 27.59 7.59 4.61
C LYS A 168 28.93 7.41 3.92
N GLY A 169 29.29 8.35 3.05
CA GLY A 169 30.59 8.34 2.36
C GLY A 169 30.86 7.07 1.53
N GLY A 170 29.82 6.45 0.95
CA GLY A 170 29.96 5.20 0.22
C GLY A 170 29.97 3.94 1.09
N GLU A 171 29.75 4.05 2.40
CA GLU A 171 29.60 2.90 3.30
C GLU A 171 28.12 2.63 3.63
N ILE A 172 27.76 1.34 3.71
CA ILE A 172 26.47 0.88 4.24
C ILE A 172 26.55 0.89 5.77
N LEU A 173 25.59 1.55 6.43
CA LEU A 173 25.54 1.63 7.90
C LEU A 173 24.74 0.48 8.52
N ASP A 174 23.71 -0.01 7.83
CA ASP A 174 22.81 -1.05 8.34
C ASP A 174 23.23 -2.43 7.83
N LYS A 175 24.16 -3.08 8.54
CA LYS A 175 24.77 -4.36 8.12
C LYS A 175 24.15 -5.60 8.79
N ASN A 176 23.19 -5.41 9.69
CA ASN A 176 22.56 -6.47 10.47
C ASN A 176 21.16 -6.05 10.99
N PHE A 177 20.38 -6.99 11.52
CA PHE A 177 18.97 -6.81 11.91
C PHE A 177 18.73 -6.02 13.21
N ASP A 178 19.79 -5.63 13.90
CA ASP A 178 19.74 -4.63 14.98
C ASP A 178 19.59 -3.21 14.45
N ALA A 179 20.07 -2.95 13.23
CA ALA A 179 20.00 -1.66 12.55
C ALA A 179 18.95 -1.66 11.42
N TYR A 180 18.81 -2.76 10.67
CA TYR A 180 17.77 -2.97 9.67
C TYR A 180 16.52 -3.61 10.29
N ASN A 181 15.57 -2.77 10.71
CA ASN A 181 14.42 -3.22 11.47
C ASN A 181 13.32 -3.80 10.59
N ILE A 182 13.24 -5.13 10.56
CA ILE A 182 12.11 -5.87 9.97
C ILE A 182 10.94 -6.01 10.97
N PRO A 183 9.72 -6.28 10.47
CA PRO A 183 8.56 -6.52 11.32
C PRO A 183 8.76 -7.65 12.33
N ARG A 184 8.26 -7.42 13.55
CA ARG A 184 8.25 -8.41 14.65
C ARG A 184 6.83 -8.86 14.92
N PHE A 185 6.66 -10.00 15.59
CA PHE A 185 5.33 -10.50 15.96
C PHE A 185 4.48 -9.49 16.74
N SER A 186 5.11 -8.65 17.58
CA SER A 186 4.42 -7.60 18.35
C SER A 186 3.85 -6.47 17.49
N TRP A 187 4.22 -6.39 16.21
CA TRP A 187 3.72 -5.38 15.27
C TRP A 187 2.57 -5.90 14.42
N LEU A 188 2.31 -7.22 14.45
CA LEU A 188 1.33 -7.82 13.55
C LEU A 188 -0.08 -7.34 13.90
N PRO A 189 -0.81 -6.77 12.93
CA PRO A 189 -2.21 -6.43 13.12
C PRO A 189 -3.09 -7.67 13.06
N ARG A 190 -4.38 -7.50 13.32
CA ARG A 190 -5.37 -8.48 12.85
C ARG A 190 -5.37 -8.48 11.32
N ILE A 191 -4.93 -9.58 10.72
CA ILE A 191 -4.92 -9.76 9.26
C ILE A 191 -6.21 -10.47 8.83
N GLU A 192 -6.85 -9.95 7.80
CA GLU A 192 -7.99 -10.57 7.15
C GLU A 192 -7.74 -10.68 5.64
N THR A 193 -8.14 -11.79 5.04
CA THR A 193 -8.09 -11.99 3.59
C THR A 193 -9.49 -12.12 3.01
N LEU A 194 -9.64 -11.64 1.77
CA LEU A 194 -10.84 -11.83 0.95
C LEU A 194 -10.37 -12.28 -0.43
N ILE A 195 -10.77 -13.47 -0.85
CA ILE A 195 -10.50 -13.96 -2.20
C ILE A 195 -11.84 -14.02 -2.93
N LEU A 196 -12.01 -13.19 -3.95
CA LEU A 196 -13.10 -13.34 -4.90
C LEU A 196 -12.71 -14.41 -5.92
N ASN A 197 -13.25 -15.62 -5.73
CA ASN A 197 -12.91 -16.78 -6.53
C ASN A 197 -13.81 -16.86 -7.77
N ASP A 198 -13.38 -16.23 -8.86
CA ASP A 198 -14.06 -16.32 -10.16
C ASP A 198 -13.57 -17.55 -10.94
N ARG A 199 -14.34 -18.63 -10.85
CA ARG A 199 -13.97 -19.95 -11.41
C ARG A 199 -13.93 -19.98 -12.95
N GLU A 200 -14.55 -19.01 -13.61
CA GLU A 200 -14.60 -18.91 -15.07
C GLU A 200 -13.46 -18.06 -15.63
N SER A 201 -12.79 -17.26 -14.77
CA SER A 201 -11.63 -16.46 -15.15
C SER A 201 -10.32 -17.28 -15.04
N PRO A 202 -9.35 -17.10 -15.95
CA PRO A 202 -8.06 -17.78 -15.86
C PRO A 202 -7.30 -17.38 -14.58
N PRO A 203 -6.55 -18.30 -13.95
CA PRO A 203 -5.79 -18.02 -12.75
C PRO A 203 -4.68 -16.99 -13.02
N GLN A 204 -4.47 -16.09 -12.06
CA GLN A 204 -3.43 -15.05 -12.08
C GLN A 204 -2.43 -15.24 -10.92
N GLY A 205 -1.36 -14.43 -10.87
CA GLY A 205 -0.30 -14.58 -9.88
C GLY A 205 -0.71 -14.13 -8.48
N GLY A 206 -0.63 -15.00 -7.47
CA GLY A 206 -1.00 -14.65 -6.08
C GLY A 206 0.17 -14.26 -5.15
N GLY A 207 1.42 -14.34 -5.62
CA GLY A 207 2.60 -14.22 -4.76
C GLY A 207 3.01 -12.79 -4.41
N GLU A 208 2.81 -11.84 -5.32
CA GLU A 208 3.20 -10.43 -5.22
C GLU A 208 2.08 -9.43 -4.93
N PRO A 209 0.84 -9.61 -5.41
CA PRO A 209 -0.12 -8.52 -5.45
C PRO A 209 -0.44 -7.89 -4.08
N GLY A 210 -0.47 -8.68 -3.00
CA GLY A 210 -0.84 -8.16 -1.68
C GLY A 210 0.09 -7.07 -1.14
N ILE A 211 1.34 -7.01 -1.61
CA ILE A 211 2.35 -6.09 -1.06
C ILE A 211 2.21 -4.67 -1.65
N VAL A 212 1.63 -4.53 -2.84
CA VAL A 212 1.73 -3.30 -3.64
C VAL A 212 1.01 -2.11 -3.04
N THR A 213 -0.04 -2.36 -2.26
CA THR A 213 -0.92 -1.35 -1.66
C THR A 213 -0.51 -0.95 -0.24
N MET A 214 0.38 -1.71 0.41
CA MET A 214 0.68 -1.57 1.84
C MET A 214 1.22 -0.19 2.23
N GLY A 215 2.12 0.39 1.42
CA GLY A 215 2.63 1.74 1.66
C GLY A 215 1.53 2.80 1.61
N ALA A 216 0.66 2.73 0.60
CA ALA A 216 -0.38 3.71 0.38
C ALA A 216 -1.53 3.59 1.38
N VAL A 217 -1.99 2.36 1.69
CA VAL A 217 -3.08 2.15 2.64
C VAL A 217 -2.70 2.67 4.03
N LEU A 218 -1.46 2.45 4.46
CA LEU A 218 -0.96 2.94 5.75
C LEU A 218 -0.78 4.46 5.73
N ALA A 219 -0.25 5.04 4.64
CA ALA A 219 -0.14 6.49 4.50
C ALA A 219 -1.50 7.20 4.55
N ASN A 220 -2.52 6.64 3.89
CA ASN A 220 -3.87 7.17 3.87
C ASN A 220 -4.53 7.02 5.26
N ALA A 221 -4.32 5.89 5.95
CA ALA A 221 -4.81 5.67 7.30
C ALA A 221 -4.16 6.62 8.33
N ILE A 222 -2.85 6.87 8.21
CA ILE A 222 -2.12 7.86 9.05
C ILE A 222 -2.66 9.27 8.81
N TYR A 223 -2.88 9.63 7.54
CA TYR A 223 -3.51 10.91 7.22
C TYR A 223 -4.91 11.01 7.81
N ASP A 224 -5.74 9.97 7.68
CA ASP A 224 -7.08 9.97 8.25
C ASP A 224 -7.06 10.11 9.78
N ALA A 225 -6.09 9.50 10.47
CA ALA A 225 -5.97 9.54 11.93
C ALA A 225 -5.57 10.94 12.46
N VAL A 226 -4.57 11.59 11.84
CA VAL A 226 -3.89 12.76 12.43
C VAL A 226 -3.58 13.88 11.44
N GLY A 227 -4.05 13.80 10.19
CA GLY A 227 -3.80 14.81 9.15
C GLY A 227 -2.37 14.80 8.58
N ALA A 228 -1.49 13.92 9.04
CA ALA A 228 -0.11 13.83 8.56
C ALA A 228 -0.04 13.20 7.16
N ARG A 229 0.24 14.00 6.13
CA ARG A 229 0.38 13.48 4.76
C ARG A 229 1.77 12.93 4.51
N MET A 230 1.87 11.61 4.40
CA MET A 230 3.14 10.92 4.13
C MET A 230 3.43 10.87 2.63
N LEU A 231 4.54 11.49 2.22
CA LEU A 231 5.01 11.51 0.82
C LEU A 231 6.29 10.68 0.59
N ARG A 232 6.77 10.01 1.65
CA ARG A 232 8.01 9.23 1.63
C ARG A 232 7.90 8.06 2.60
N MET A 233 8.38 6.89 2.14
CA MET A 233 8.59 5.71 2.97
C MET A 233 10.07 5.55 3.40
N PRO A 234 10.36 4.83 4.50
CA PRO A 234 9.39 4.41 5.52
C PRO A 234 8.79 5.60 6.28
N MET A 235 7.58 5.43 6.81
CA MET A 235 6.83 6.42 7.60
C MET A 235 7.23 6.30 9.07
N THR A 236 8.48 6.69 9.37
CA THR A 236 9.01 6.60 10.74
C THR A 236 8.32 7.59 11.68
N PRO A 237 8.36 7.36 13.01
CA PRO A 237 7.77 8.28 13.97
C PRO A 237 8.24 9.73 13.81
N GLU A 238 9.52 9.93 13.51
CA GLU A 238 10.10 11.26 13.28
C GLU A 238 9.48 11.96 12.07
N ARG A 239 9.32 11.23 10.96
CA ARG A 239 8.72 11.77 9.73
C ARG A 239 7.23 12.05 9.89
N ILE A 240 6.53 11.24 10.66
CA ILE A 240 5.11 11.48 10.98
C ILE A 240 4.97 12.74 11.82
N LYS A 241 5.82 12.93 12.83
CA LYS A 241 5.85 14.18 13.62
C LYS A 241 6.14 15.40 12.78
N GLU A 242 7.13 15.31 11.89
CA GLU A 242 7.46 16.38 10.95
C GLU A 242 6.25 16.72 10.05
N ALA A 243 5.57 15.71 9.52
CA ALA A 243 4.38 15.88 8.69
C ALA A 243 3.19 16.47 9.44
N MET A 244 2.98 16.13 10.73
CA MET A 244 1.92 16.73 11.56
C MET A 244 2.14 18.23 11.81
N HIS A 245 3.39 18.68 11.88
CA HIS A 245 3.69 20.10 12.10
C HIS A 245 3.69 20.93 10.81
N SER A 246 3.72 20.28 9.65
CA SER A 246 3.79 20.92 8.34
C SER A 246 2.43 21.01 7.64
N ALA A 247 1.38 20.42 8.23
CA ALA A 247 0.00 20.40 7.75
C ALA A 247 -0.80 21.56 8.35
#